data_AF-A0A7S2E1G3-F1
#
_entry.id   AF-A0A7S2E1G3-F1
#
_cell.length_a   1.000
_cell.length_b   1.000
_cell.length_c   1.000
_cell.angle_alpha   90.00
_cell.angle_beta   90.00
_cell.angle_gamma   90.00
#
_symmetry.space_group_name_H-M   'P 1'
#
loop_
_entity.id
_entity.type
_entity.pdbx_description
1 polymer ?
#
loop_
_entity_poly.entity_id
_entity_poly.type
_entity_poly.pdbx_seq_one_letter_code
_entity_poly.pdbx_strand_id
1 'polypeptide(L)'
;CHALRECGHSVRVFESRDSFRPVGAALFLYPFAFLALRSVSPSLAERVENACTAIHNLAFRQLKDESDDDNSENGGSGGAAYNIPLLGESAYGFPFATVRYWDLLCALKEELPDEMFRFGHKLERYEQLKTTNGGEQGGEG
;
A
#
# COMPACT_ATOMS: atom_id res chain seq x y z
N CYS A 1 -3.07 7.01 -9.18
CA CYS A 1 -3.16 7.01 -10.67
C CYS A 1 -4.47 6.39 -11.14
N HIS A 2 -4.76 5.13 -10.77
CA HIS A 2 -6.03 4.46 -11.08
C HIS A 2 -7.26 5.33 -10.79
N ALA A 3 -7.45 5.77 -9.54
CA ALA A 3 -8.60 6.62 -9.17
C ALA A 3 -8.78 7.88 -10.04
N LEU A 4 -7.69 8.57 -10.36
CA LEU A 4 -7.76 9.77 -11.20
C LEU A 4 -8.12 9.45 -12.65
N ARG A 5 -7.62 8.32 -13.19
CA ARG A 5 -7.95 7.86 -14.54
C ARG A 5 -9.39 7.39 -14.66
N GLU A 6 -9.90 6.69 -13.63
CA GLU A 6 -11.32 6.30 -13.55
C GLU A 6 -12.25 7.53 -13.57
N CYS A 7 -11.80 8.66 -13.00
CA CYS A 7 -12.49 9.95 -13.10
C CYS A 7 -12.29 10.69 -14.43
N GLY A 8 -11.67 10.08 -15.44
CA GLY A 8 -11.44 10.67 -16.76
C GLY A 8 -10.28 11.67 -16.83
N HIS A 9 -9.43 11.76 -15.81
CA HIS A 9 -8.25 12.64 -15.85
C HIS A 9 -7.10 11.99 -16.62
N SER A 10 -6.38 12.82 -17.39
CA SER A 10 -5.05 12.46 -17.91
C SER A 10 -4.02 12.59 -16.80
N VAL A 11 -3.27 11.52 -16.55
CA VAL A 11 -2.31 11.43 -15.45
C VAL A 11 -0.91 11.19 -16.01
N ARG A 12 0.11 11.80 -15.39
CA ARG A 12 1.50 11.38 -15.51
C ARG A 12 2.11 11.20 -14.13
N VAL A 13 3.03 10.25 -14.02
CA VAL A 13 3.77 9.96 -12.79
C VAL A 13 5.23 10.30 -13.02
N PHE A 14 5.79 11.16 -12.17
CA PHE A 14 7.21 11.47 -12.16
C PHE A 14 7.85 10.79 -10.95
N GLU A 15 8.88 9.99 -11.19
CA GLU A 15 9.63 9.27 -10.16
C GLU A 15 11.11 9.64 -10.27
N SER A 16 11.72 9.93 -9.12
CA SER A 16 13.12 10.32 -8.99
C SER A 16 14.10 9.19 -9.33
N ARG A 17 13.73 7.94 -9.05
CA ARG A 17 14.55 6.77 -9.39
C ARG A 17 14.52 6.52 -10.88
N ASP A 18 15.60 5.96 -11.42
CA ASP A 18 15.71 5.64 -12.85
C ASP A 18 14.85 4.45 -13.29
N SER A 19 14.41 3.65 -12.32
CA SER A 19 13.53 2.51 -12.57
C SER A 19 12.85 2.05 -11.29
N PHE A 20 11.76 1.31 -11.47
CA PHE A 20 11.24 0.42 -10.43
C PHE A 20 12.28 -0.67 -10.16
N ARG A 21 12.69 -0.81 -8.89
CA ARG A 21 13.64 -1.83 -8.45
C ARG A 21 13.02 -2.66 -7.33
N PRO A 22 13.28 -3.97 -7.27
CA PRO A 22 12.86 -4.80 -6.15
C PRO A 22 13.33 -4.20 -4.82
N VAL A 23 12.41 -4.06 -3.88
CA VAL A 23 12.69 -3.74 -2.48
C VAL A 23 12.04 -4.82 -1.64
N GLY A 24 12.84 -5.50 -0.82
CA GLY A 24 12.42 -6.63 0.00
C GLY A 24 11.62 -6.28 1.26
N ALA A 25 11.18 -5.03 1.41
CA ALA A 25 10.39 -4.63 2.56
C ALA A 25 8.99 -5.29 2.50
N ALA A 26 8.56 -5.90 3.60
CA ALA A 26 7.18 -6.36 3.75
C ALA A 26 6.31 -5.22 4.27
N LEU A 27 5.11 -5.09 3.72
CA LEU A 27 4.07 -4.22 4.23
C LEU A 27 2.95 -5.03 4.85
N PHE A 28 2.33 -4.45 5.87
CA PHE A 28 1.09 -4.96 6.44
C PHE A 28 -0.09 -4.11 5.93
N LEU A 29 -1.11 -4.76 5.39
CA LEU A 29 -2.32 -4.15 4.87
C LEU A 29 -3.50 -4.48 5.77
N TYR A 30 -4.22 -3.43 6.15
CA TYR A 30 -5.49 -3.53 6.86
C TYR A 30 -6.63 -3.84 5.87
N PRO A 31 -7.71 -4.52 6.31
CA PRO A 31 -8.88 -4.78 5.47
C PRO A 31 -9.43 -3.53 4.76
N PHE A 32 -9.38 -2.37 5.42
CA PHE A 32 -9.82 -1.09 4.86
C PHE A 32 -9.04 -0.65 3.61
N ALA A 33 -7.79 -1.09 3.45
CA ALA A 33 -7.02 -0.82 2.24
C ALA A 33 -7.66 -1.49 1.02
N PHE A 34 -8.10 -2.75 1.16
CA PHE A 34 -8.80 -3.47 0.10
C PHE A 34 -10.17 -2.86 -0.21
N LEU A 35 -10.91 -2.41 0.81
CA LEU A 35 -12.15 -1.66 0.61
C LEU A 35 -11.94 -0.38 -0.20
N ALA A 36 -10.87 0.37 0.09
CA ALA A 36 -10.51 1.57 -0.65
C ALA A 36 -10.03 1.27 -2.08
N LEU A 37 -9.31 0.17 -2.29
CA LEU A 37 -8.94 -0.27 -3.63
C LEU A 37 -10.17 -0.68 -4.43
N ARG A 38 -11.12 -1.38 -3.80
CA ARG A 38 -12.35 -1.85 -4.46
C ARG A 38 -13.25 -0.69 -4.87
N SER A 39 -13.29 0.41 -4.09
CA SER A 39 -14.05 1.60 -4.47
C SER A 39 -13.43 2.37 -5.64
N VAL A 40 -12.11 2.21 -5.86
CA VAL A 40 -11.43 2.73 -7.05
C VAL A 40 -11.69 1.83 -8.25
N SER A 41 -11.41 0.54 -8.11
CA SER A 41 -11.66 -0.47 -9.14
C SER A 41 -11.69 -1.86 -8.50
N PRO A 42 -12.76 -2.65 -8.71
CA PRO A 42 -12.81 -4.03 -8.23
C PRO A 42 -11.66 -4.90 -8.75
N SER A 43 -11.27 -4.75 -10.01
CA SER A 43 -10.16 -5.53 -10.60
C SER A 43 -8.81 -5.15 -10.00
N LEU A 44 -8.61 -3.87 -9.65
CA LEU A 44 -7.42 -3.43 -8.94
C LEU A 44 -7.32 -4.07 -7.55
N ALA A 45 -8.44 -4.11 -6.82
CA ALA A 45 -8.48 -4.73 -5.50
C ALA A 45 -8.12 -6.21 -5.57
N GLU A 46 -8.71 -6.95 -6.51
CA GLU A 46 -8.43 -8.37 -6.74
C GLU A 46 -6.96 -8.62 -7.08
N ARG A 47 -6.35 -7.81 -7.97
CA ARG A 47 -4.92 -7.94 -8.29
C ARG A 47 -4.02 -7.71 -7.09
N VAL A 48 -4.31 -6.69 -6.29
CA VAL A 48 -3.53 -6.41 -5.08
C VAL A 48 -3.71 -7.54 -4.06
N GLU A 49 -4.94 -8.03 -3.87
CA GLU A 49 -5.23 -9.17 -2.99
C GLU A 49 -4.46 -10.42 -3.42
N ASN A 50 -4.43 -10.74 -4.72
CA ASN A 50 -3.68 -11.87 -5.27
C ASN A 50 -2.16 -11.75 -5.09
N ALA A 51 -1.62 -10.54 -4.96
CA ALA A 51 -0.22 -10.30 -4.65
C ALA A 51 0.11 -10.45 -3.14
N CYS A 52 -0.90 -10.54 -2.29
CA CYS A 52 -0.75 -10.59 -0.85
C CYS A 52 -0.80 -12.02 -0.28
N THR A 53 -0.30 -12.14 0.95
CA THR A 53 -0.50 -13.30 1.82
C THR A 53 -1.47 -12.90 2.93
N ALA A 54 -2.63 -13.55 2.98
CA ALA A 54 -3.62 -13.33 4.05
C ALA A 54 -3.09 -13.76 5.43
N ILE A 55 -3.46 -13.00 6.46
CA ILE A 55 -3.11 -13.23 7.85
C ILE A 55 -4.40 -13.46 8.64
N HIS A 56 -4.59 -14.70 9.08
CA HIS A 56 -5.77 -15.09 9.85
C HIS A 56 -5.51 -15.10 11.36
N ASN A 57 -4.25 -15.18 11.80
CA ASN A 57 -3.88 -15.27 13.21
C ASN A 57 -2.57 -14.52 13.48
N LEU A 58 -2.48 -13.90 14.66
CA LEU A 58 -1.21 -13.40 15.21
C LEU A 58 -0.79 -14.29 16.38
N ALA A 59 0.44 -14.79 16.33
CA ALA A 59 1.05 -15.55 17.40
C ALA A 59 2.06 -14.68 18.15
N PHE A 60 1.88 -14.54 19.46
CA PHE A 60 2.81 -13.84 20.34
C PHE A 60 3.52 -14.87 21.21
N ARG A 61 4.85 -14.84 21.20
CA ARG A 61 5.68 -15.61 22.12
C ARG A 61 6.42 -14.66 23.03
N GLN A 62 6.18 -14.75 24.33
CA GLN A 62 6.98 -14.03 25.30
C GLN A 62 8.37 -14.65 25.33
N LEU A 63 9.38 -13.89 24.90
CA LEU A 63 10.78 -14.24 25.13
C LEU A 63 11.03 -14.00 26.63
N LYS A 64 11.35 -15.06 27.38
CA LYS A 64 11.93 -14.90 28.72
C LYS A 64 13.36 -14.41 28.50
N ASP A 65 13.78 -13.37 29.22
CA ASP A 65 15.17 -12.98 29.27
C ASP A 65 15.97 -14.14 29.89
N GLU A 66 17.07 -14.54 29.25
CA GLU A 66 17.96 -15.61 29.74
C GLU A 66 18.73 -15.21 31.02
N SER A 67 18.45 -14.05 31.61
CA SER A 67 19.09 -13.58 32.85
C SER A 67 18.40 -14.03 34.13
N ASP A 68 17.27 -14.74 34.05
CA ASP A 68 16.69 -15.41 35.22
C ASP A 68 17.40 -16.76 35.41
N ASP A 69 18.60 -16.70 36.00
CA ASP A 69 19.23 -17.83 36.68
C ASP A 69 18.25 -18.36 37.74
N ASP A 70 17.55 -19.47 37.45
CA ASP A 70 17.13 -20.33 38.55
C ASP A 70 17.14 -21.82 38.17
N ASN A 71 17.71 -22.54 39.12
CA ASN A 71 18.18 -23.90 39.05
C ASN A 71 16.99 -24.88 39.06
N SER A 72 16.34 -25.09 37.92
CA SER A 72 15.24 -26.06 37.79
C SER A 72 15.58 -27.16 36.77
N GLU A 73 15.92 -28.34 37.28
CA GLU A 73 16.11 -29.60 36.54
C GLU A 73 14.81 -30.16 35.94
N ASN A 74 13.98 -29.33 35.31
CA ASN A 74 12.89 -29.77 34.46
C ASN A 74 12.90 -28.93 33.18
N GLY A 75 13.40 -29.54 32.11
CA GLY A 75 13.58 -28.90 30.81
C GLY A 75 12.31 -28.25 30.26
N GLY A 76 12.48 -27.05 29.72
CA GLY A 76 11.64 -26.53 28.64
C GLY A 76 10.39 -25.76 29.04
N SER A 77 10.49 -24.76 29.93
CA SER A 77 9.42 -23.75 30.04
C SER A 77 9.58 -22.68 28.95
N GLY A 78 9.31 -23.07 27.69
CA GLY A 78 9.09 -22.12 26.60
C GLY A 78 7.90 -21.24 26.96
N GLY A 79 8.09 -19.91 26.94
CA GLY A 79 7.06 -18.93 27.34
C GLY A 79 5.71 -19.16 26.65
N ALA A 80 4.62 -18.79 27.36
CA ALA A 80 3.26 -18.95 26.85
C ALA A 80 3.11 -18.31 25.47
N ALA A 81 2.58 -19.09 24.52
CA ALA A 81 2.21 -18.59 23.20
C ALA A 81 0.72 -18.24 23.19
N TYR A 82 0.40 -17.00 22.85
CA TYR A 82 -0.98 -16.54 22.71
C TYR A 82 -1.29 -16.36 21.22
N ASN A 83 -2.38 -16.98 20.76
CA ASN A 83 -2.88 -16.83 19.39
C ASN A 83 -4.11 -15.93 19.41
N ILE A 84 -4.08 -14.86 18.61
CA ILE A 84 -5.21 -13.94 18.45
C ILE A 84 -5.75 -14.13 17.03
N PRO A 85 -6.98 -14.66 16.86
CA PRO A 85 -7.61 -14.71 15.55
C PRO A 85 -7.93 -13.29 15.07
N LEU A 86 -7.57 -13.01 13.82
CA LEU A 86 -7.89 -11.74 13.18
C LEU A 86 -9.22 -11.86 12.46
N LEU A 87 -10.19 -11.04 12.86
CA LEU A 87 -11.55 -11.04 12.31
C LEU A 87 -11.67 -10.22 11.01
N GLY A 88 -10.61 -10.16 10.19
CA GLY A 88 -10.58 -9.32 8.98
C GLY A 88 -11.76 -9.62 8.05
N GLU A 89 -11.80 -10.83 7.51
CA GLU A 89 -12.83 -11.23 6.53
C GLU A 89 -14.23 -11.22 7.12
N SER A 90 -14.41 -11.70 8.35
CA SER A 90 -15.73 -11.78 8.98
C SER A 90 -16.30 -10.41 9.39
N ALA A 91 -15.46 -9.43 9.72
CA ALA A 91 -15.91 -8.09 10.10
C ALA A 91 -15.94 -7.10 8.92
N TYR A 92 -15.04 -7.24 7.95
CA TYR A 92 -14.81 -6.23 6.90
C TYR A 92 -14.91 -6.78 5.47
N GLY A 93 -15.09 -8.09 5.30
CA GLY A 93 -15.12 -8.76 4.00
C GLY A 93 -13.76 -8.90 3.33
N PHE A 94 -12.66 -8.53 4.00
CA PHE A 94 -11.29 -8.65 3.52
C PHE A 94 -10.32 -9.04 4.63
N PRO A 95 -9.27 -9.84 4.36
CA PRO A 95 -8.32 -10.23 5.38
C PRO A 95 -7.38 -9.08 5.76
N PHE A 96 -6.73 -9.22 6.92
CA PHE A 96 -5.43 -8.57 7.09
C PHE A 96 -4.44 -9.29 6.20
N ALA A 97 -3.49 -8.58 5.61
CA ALA A 97 -2.56 -9.20 4.69
C ALA A 97 -1.16 -8.64 4.81
N THR A 98 -0.18 -9.42 4.36
CA THR A 98 1.16 -8.91 4.10
C THR A 98 1.51 -9.02 2.63
N VAL A 99 2.34 -8.10 2.15
CA VAL A 99 2.79 -8.09 0.76
C VAL A 99 4.22 -7.58 0.70
N ARG A 100 5.05 -8.11 -0.20
CA ARG A 100 6.34 -7.47 -0.47
C ARG A 100 6.06 -6.17 -1.20
N TYR A 101 6.73 -5.09 -0.79
CA TYR A 101 6.53 -3.76 -1.38
C TYR A 101 6.69 -3.79 -2.90
N TRP A 102 7.65 -4.58 -3.40
CA TRP A 102 7.81 -4.82 -4.82
C TRP A 102 6.58 -5.41 -5.51
N ASP A 103 5.99 -6.46 -4.94
CA ASP A 103 4.84 -7.14 -5.53
C ASP A 103 3.61 -6.22 -5.52
N LEU A 104 3.46 -5.41 -4.47
CA LEU A 104 2.41 -4.39 -4.41
C LEU A 104 2.59 -3.36 -5.53
N LEU A 105 3.80 -2.85 -5.75
CA LEU A 105 4.06 -1.90 -6.83
C LEU A 105 3.80 -2.53 -8.21
N CYS A 106 4.14 -3.80 -8.41
CA CYS A 106 3.85 -4.52 -9.64
C CYS A 106 2.33 -4.64 -9.87
N ALA A 107 1.56 -5.10 -8.87
CA ALA A 107 0.11 -5.21 -8.96
C ALA A 107 -0.58 -3.85 -9.20
N LEU A 108 -0.07 -2.79 -8.57
CA LEU A 108 -0.54 -1.43 -8.78
C LEU A 108 -0.17 -0.88 -10.16
N LYS A 109 0.98 -1.27 -10.72
CA LYS A 109 1.42 -0.86 -12.06
C LYS A 109 0.65 -1.59 -13.16
N GLU A 110 0.19 -2.81 -12.89
CA GLU A 110 -0.50 -3.64 -13.87
C GLU A 110 -1.69 -2.89 -14.51
N GLU A 111 -1.79 -2.99 -15.84
CA GLU A 111 -2.74 -2.27 -16.72
C GLU A 111 -2.56 -0.75 -16.83
N LEU A 112 -1.52 -0.20 -16.19
CA LEU A 112 -1.14 1.19 -16.42
C LEU A 112 -0.16 1.29 -17.60
N PRO A 113 -0.38 2.23 -18.54
CA PRO A 113 0.52 2.43 -19.66
C PRO A 113 1.91 2.86 -19.21
N ASP A 114 2.95 2.26 -19.79
CA ASP A 114 4.35 2.57 -19.43
C ASP A 114 4.70 4.04 -19.71
N GLU A 115 4.14 4.63 -20.76
CA GLU A 115 4.36 6.02 -21.15
C GLU A 115 3.83 7.05 -20.13
N MET A 116 2.99 6.61 -19.20
CA MET A 116 2.51 7.40 -18.06
C MET A 116 3.62 7.68 -17.05
N PHE A 117 4.60 6.77 -16.94
CA PHE A 117 5.67 6.86 -15.96
C PHE A 117 6.91 7.53 -16.57
N ARG A 118 7.46 8.49 -15.83
CA ARG A 118 8.67 9.23 -16.17
C ARG A 118 9.67 9.08 -15.04
N PHE A 119 10.62 8.18 -15.23
CA PHE A 119 11.71 7.88 -14.28
C PHE A 119 12.90 8.83 -14.43
N GLY A 120 13.70 8.96 -13.39
CA GLY A 120 14.83 9.90 -13.34
C GLY A 120 14.41 11.37 -13.23
N HIS A 121 13.16 11.64 -12.86
CA HIS A 121 12.60 12.99 -12.76
C HIS A 121 12.28 13.33 -11.31
N LYS A 122 13.12 14.17 -10.70
CA LYS A 122 12.91 14.72 -9.36
C LYS A 122 12.20 16.07 -9.45
N LEU A 123 11.15 16.27 -8.65
CA LEU A 123 10.52 17.58 -8.52
C LEU A 123 11.47 18.54 -7.80
N GLU A 124 11.87 19.62 -8.47
CA GLU A 124 12.73 20.67 -7.89
C GLU A 124 11.94 21.88 -7.40
N ARG A 125 10.88 22.26 -8.14
CA ARG A 125 10.03 23.41 -7.84
C ARG A 125 8.61 23.18 -8.33
N TYR A 126 7.64 23.73 -7.61
CA TYR A 126 6.24 23.79 -8.01
C TYR A 126 5.81 25.25 -8.15
N GLU A 127 5.21 25.58 -9.29
CA GLU A 127 4.62 26.89 -9.55
C GLU A 127 3.22 26.71 -10.12
N GLN A 128 2.24 27.34 -9.49
CA GLN A 128 0.87 27.38 -9.99
C GLN A 128 0.61 28.73 -10.63
N LEU A 129 0.57 28.77 -11.96
CA LEU A 129 0.17 29.97 -12.68
C LEU A 129 -1.35 30.12 -12.57
N LYS A 130 -1.80 31.27 -12.08
CA LYS A 130 -3.22 31.64 -12.18
C LYS A 130 -3.52 31.81 -13.66
N THR A 131 -4.42 31.01 -14.20
CA THR A 131 -5.05 31.29 -15.49
C THR A 131 -5.87 32.57 -15.34
N THR A 132 -5.30 33.71 -15.71
CA THR A 132 -6.07 34.91 -16.01
C THR A 132 -6.90 34.62 -17.25
N ASN A 133 -8.21 34.40 -17.06
CA ASN A 133 -9.15 34.40 -18.16
C ASN A 133 -9.02 35.75 -18.88
N GLY A 134 -8.64 35.70 -20.16
CA GLY A 134 -8.56 36.84 -21.06
C GLY A 134 -9.91 37.54 -21.15
N GLY A 135 -9.86 38.87 -21.18
CA GLY A 135 -10.98 39.74 -20.88
C GLY A 135 -12.05 39.85 -21.96
N GLU A 136 -13.23 40.26 -21.49
CA GLU A 136 -14.17 41.07 -22.26
C GLU A 136 -13.77 42.54 -22.09
N GLN A 137 -13.05 43.06 -23.08
CA GLN A 137 -13.17 44.47 -23.43
C GLN A 137 -14.44 44.63 -24.28
N GLY A 138 -15.27 45.61 -23.94
CA GLY A 138 -16.19 46.23 -24.91
C GLY A 138 -17.57 46.51 -24.37
N GLY A 139 -17.86 47.78 -24.08
CA GLY A 139 -19.23 48.26 -23.97
C GLY A 139 -19.45 49.53 -23.14
N GLU A 140 -18.70 50.60 -23.39
CA GLU A 140 -19.28 51.94 -23.20
C GLU A 140 -20.01 52.31 -24.49
N GLY A 141 -21.30 52.61 -24.36
CA GLY A 141 -22.21 53.11 -25.39
C GLY A 141 -23.49 53.61 -24.75
#